data_AF-A0AA96TT20-F1
#
_entry.id   AF-A0AA96TT20-F1
#
_cell.length_a   1.000
_cell.length_b   1.000
_cell.length_c   1.000
_cell.angle_alpha   90.00
_cell.angle_beta   90.00
_cell.angle_gamma   90.00
#
_symmetry.space_group_name_H-M   'P 1'
#
loop_
_entity.id
_entity.type
_entity.pdbx_description
1 polymer ?
#
loop_
_entity_poly.entity_id
_entity_poly.type
_entity_poly.pdbx_seq_one_letter_code
_entity_poly.pdbx_strand_id
1 'polypeptide(L)'
;MSWRRVESSADREKAAAEAGEASAKAALAFALPMDDPAEPSTDLTAAAFFDVDNTMMMGASMFHFARGLAARDYFNTSDLAGFVWQQLKFRVGGREDPQSVKAMREQALSFVAGRSVAELVSLGEEIYDELMVDRIWTGTQALAQKHIDAGQRVWLVTATPVELAQIIARRLGLTGALGTVAESQDSIYTGRLVGDLLHGKAKAQAVRALAAKEGLNLRRCTAYSDSANDVPMLSVVGNAVAVNPDSGLRETARRRGWEVRDFRTGRKAAKIGVPSVLGAGALAGAVAVGMAYRRRHA
;
A
#
# COMPACT_ATOMS: atom_id res chain seq x y z
N MET A 1 -24.60 13.65 -32.84
CA MET A 1 -25.12 12.92 -31.65
C MET A 1 -24.20 11.73 -31.37
N SER A 2 -23.24 11.88 -30.45
CA SER A 2 -22.35 10.80 -30.03
C SER A 2 -23.05 10.03 -28.91
N TRP A 3 -23.56 8.84 -29.23
CA TRP A 3 -24.06 7.88 -28.25
C TRP A 3 -22.86 7.34 -27.47
N ARG A 4 -22.60 7.91 -26.29
CA ARG A 4 -21.48 7.53 -25.41
C ARG A 4 -21.78 6.17 -24.78
N ARG A 5 -20.93 5.18 -25.07
CA ARG A 5 -21.00 3.84 -24.49
C ARG A 5 -20.61 3.90 -23.01
N VAL A 6 -21.57 3.64 -22.13
CA VAL A 6 -21.28 3.31 -20.72
C VAL A 6 -20.56 1.96 -20.72
N GLU A 7 -19.36 1.89 -20.13
CA GLU A 7 -18.57 0.65 -20.01
C GLU A 7 -19.41 -0.43 -19.33
N SER A 8 -19.51 -1.61 -19.95
CA SER A 8 -20.30 -2.72 -19.44
C SER A 8 -19.60 -3.40 -18.26
N SER A 9 -20.34 -4.21 -17.48
CA SER A 9 -19.72 -5.03 -16.43
C SER A 9 -18.66 -5.99 -16.98
N ALA A 10 -18.87 -6.50 -18.19
CA ALA A 10 -17.93 -7.39 -18.88
C ALA A 10 -16.62 -6.67 -19.24
N ASP A 11 -16.70 -5.40 -19.67
CA ASP A 11 -15.51 -4.60 -19.99
C ASP A 11 -14.65 -4.37 -18.74
N ARG A 12 -15.29 -4.07 -17.59
CA ARG A 12 -14.59 -3.90 -16.31
C ARG A 12 -13.95 -5.19 -15.81
N GLU A 13 -14.59 -6.33 -16.01
CA GLU A 13 -14.03 -7.63 -15.64
C GLU A 13 -12.84 -8.01 -16.50
N LYS A 14 -12.90 -7.72 -17.81
CA LYS A 14 -11.77 -7.91 -18.72
C LYS A 14 -10.58 -7.02 -18.30
N ALA A 15 -10.82 -5.74 -18.03
CA ALA A 15 -9.77 -4.81 -17.60
C ALA A 15 -9.14 -5.24 -16.26
N ALA A 16 -9.94 -5.74 -15.31
CA ALA A 16 -9.43 -6.26 -14.04
C ALA A 16 -8.59 -7.53 -14.20
N ALA A 17 -8.94 -8.41 -15.15
CA ALA A 17 -8.15 -9.59 -15.48
C ALA A 17 -6.82 -9.22 -16.14
N GLU A 18 -6.83 -8.27 -17.09
CA GLU A 18 -5.63 -7.75 -17.73
C GLU A 18 -4.70 -7.07 -16.73
N ALA A 19 -5.24 -6.23 -15.83
CA ALA A 19 -4.51 -5.62 -14.73
C ALA A 19 -3.84 -6.67 -13.83
N GLY A 20 -4.61 -7.71 -13.46
CA GLY A 20 -4.13 -8.79 -12.60
C GLY A 20 -2.98 -9.57 -13.24
N GLU A 21 -3.13 -9.94 -14.51
CA GLU A 21 -2.13 -10.68 -15.28
C GLU A 21 -0.85 -9.87 -15.49
N ALA A 22 -0.99 -8.59 -15.84
CA ALA A 22 0.12 -7.66 -16.01
C ALA A 22 0.90 -7.48 -14.70
N SER A 23 0.18 -7.28 -13.59
CA SER A 23 0.77 -7.17 -12.26
C SER A 23 1.53 -8.43 -11.85
N ALA A 24 0.94 -9.61 -12.05
CA ALA A 24 1.61 -10.88 -11.78
C ALA A 24 2.85 -11.08 -12.65
N LYS A 25 2.81 -10.71 -13.94
CA LYS A 25 3.98 -10.77 -14.82
C LYS A 25 5.08 -9.82 -14.35
N ALA A 26 4.74 -8.58 -13.99
CA ALA A 26 5.70 -7.62 -13.46
C ALA A 26 6.32 -8.14 -12.15
N ALA A 27 5.50 -8.67 -11.24
CA ALA A 27 5.97 -9.21 -9.97
C ALA A 27 7.05 -10.29 -10.13
N LEU A 28 6.87 -11.21 -11.08
CA LEU A 28 7.85 -12.26 -11.37
C LEU A 28 9.11 -11.77 -12.07
N ALA A 29 9.03 -10.69 -12.86
CA ALA A 29 10.20 -10.10 -13.49
C ALA A 29 11.14 -9.42 -12.48
N PHE A 30 10.60 -8.99 -11.32
CA PHE A 30 11.34 -8.32 -10.26
C PHE A 30 11.58 -9.19 -9.02
N ALA A 31 10.98 -10.37 -8.95
CA ALA A 31 11.16 -11.28 -7.81
C ALA A 31 12.65 -11.64 -7.70
N LEU A 32 13.23 -11.38 -6.54
CA LEU A 32 14.61 -11.76 -6.27
C LEU A 32 14.72 -13.28 -6.31
N PRO A 33 15.78 -13.86 -6.91
CA PRO A 33 16.12 -15.25 -6.65
C PRO A 33 16.29 -15.36 -5.13
N MET A 34 15.49 -16.20 -4.48
CA MET A 34 15.83 -16.61 -3.11
C MET A 34 17.16 -17.33 -3.23
N ASP A 35 18.21 -16.80 -2.60
CA ASP A 35 19.47 -17.53 -2.46
C ASP A 35 19.15 -18.93 -1.93
N ASP A 36 19.71 -19.93 -2.61
CA ASP A 36 19.46 -21.35 -2.37
C ASP A 36 19.55 -21.67 -0.87
N PRO A 37 18.44 -21.96 -0.18
CA PRO A 37 18.49 -22.21 1.23
C PRO A 37 18.83 -23.68 1.43
N ALA A 38 20.07 -23.93 1.85
CA ALA A 38 20.36 -25.11 2.65
C ALA A 38 19.51 -25.08 3.95
N GLU A 39 18.31 -25.67 3.86
CA GLU A 39 17.31 -26.14 4.87
C GLU A 39 16.71 -25.15 5.92
N PRO A 40 15.44 -25.34 6.40
CA PRO A 40 14.52 -26.48 6.24
C PRO A 40 13.24 -26.17 5.42
N SER A 41 12.46 -27.23 5.17
CA SER A 41 11.31 -27.37 4.25
C SER A 41 10.59 -26.07 3.84
N THR A 42 11.00 -25.50 2.70
CA THR A 42 10.25 -24.45 2.01
C THR A 42 8.84 -24.93 1.67
N ASP A 43 7.80 -24.27 2.20
CA ASP A 43 6.43 -24.52 1.76
C ASP A 43 6.16 -23.75 0.48
N LEU A 44 6.67 -24.30 -0.63
CA LEU A 44 6.55 -23.70 -1.96
C LEU A 44 5.10 -23.61 -2.44
N THR A 45 4.14 -24.24 -1.76
CA THR A 45 2.73 -24.24 -2.17
C THR A 45 1.87 -23.24 -1.39
N ALA A 46 2.42 -22.57 -0.39
CA ALA A 46 1.71 -21.54 0.38
C ALA A 46 2.37 -20.17 0.24
N ALA A 47 1.56 -19.13 0.41
CA ALA A 47 2.02 -17.76 0.40
C ALA A 47 1.16 -16.87 1.30
N ALA A 48 1.69 -15.72 1.65
CA ALA A 48 0.98 -14.65 2.31
C ALA A 48 0.89 -13.41 1.42
N PHE A 49 -0.30 -12.84 1.32
CA PHE A 49 -0.60 -11.66 0.52
C PHE A 49 -0.98 -10.50 1.44
N PHE A 50 -0.23 -9.41 1.40
CA PHE A 50 -0.47 -8.25 2.24
C PHE A 50 -0.86 -7.05 1.39
N ASP A 51 -2.02 -6.47 1.68
CA ASP A 51 -2.25 -5.09 1.27
C ASP A 51 -1.21 -4.14 1.92
N VAL A 52 -1.00 -2.98 1.30
CA VAL A 52 0.04 -2.03 1.71
C VAL A 52 -0.54 -0.91 2.56
N ASP A 53 -1.44 -0.11 2.00
CA ASP A 53 -1.90 1.13 2.62
C ASP A 53 -2.81 0.81 3.81
N ASN A 54 -2.53 1.40 4.98
CA ASN A 54 -3.17 1.10 6.29
C ASN A 54 -3.04 -0.35 6.81
N THR A 55 -2.57 -1.28 5.98
CA THR A 55 -2.34 -2.69 6.33
C THR A 55 -0.89 -2.95 6.73
N MET A 56 0.06 -2.90 5.79
CA MET A 56 1.51 -3.00 6.05
C MET A 56 2.08 -1.68 6.55
N MET A 57 1.63 -0.57 5.96
CA MET A 57 2.08 0.79 6.22
C MET A 57 0.97 1.63 6.83
N MET A 58 1.32 2.63 7.62
CA MET A 58 0.41 3.65 8.14
C MET A 58 0.14 4.72 7.09
N GLY A 59 -1.11 4.86 6.67
CA GLY A 59 -1.50 5.82 5.64
C GLY A 59 -1.26 5.29 4.23
N ALA A 60 -1.49 6.16 3.25
CA ALA A 60 -1.35 5.83 1.84
C ALA A 60 0.11 6.05 1.38
N SER A 61 0.72 5.00 0.85
CA SER A 61 2.06 5.01 0.24
C SER A 61 2.17 6.04 -0.89
N MET A 62 1.16 6.14 -1.76
CA MET A 62 1.11 7.15 -2.81
C MET A 62 1.09 8.59 -2.29
N PHE A 63 0.47 8.84 -1.12
CA PHE A 63 0.50 10.17 -0.51
C PHE A 63 1.92 10.53 -0.05
N HIS A 64 2.63 9.57 0.59
CA HIS A 64 4.00 9.77 1.00
C HIS A 64 4.95 9.95 -0.19
N PHE A 65 4.73 9.18 -1.25
CA PHE A 65 5.48 9.32 -2.50
C PHE A 65 5.28 10.70 -3.14
N ALA A 66 4.03 11.12 -3.34
CA ALA A 66 3.70 12.43 -3.89
C ALA A 66 4.27 13.58 -3.03
N ARG A 67 4.24 13.46 -1.69
CA ARG A 67 4.86 14.43 -0.80
C ARG A 67 6.37 14.50 -0.97
N GLY A 68 7.04 13.36 -1.13
CA GLY A 68 8.48 13.29 -1.37
C GLY A 68 8.87 13.90 -2.71
N LEU A 69 8.08 13.67 -3.77
CA LEU A 69 8.25 14.32 -5.07
C LEU A 69 8.06 15.84 -4.98
N ALA A 70 7.04 16.29 -4.26
CA ALA A 70 6.80 17.73 -4.07
C ALA A 70 7.96 18.42 -3.33
N ALA A 71 8.56 17.76 -2.34
CA ALA A 71 9.72 18.30 -1.61
C ALA A 71 10.99 18.41 -2.47
N ARG A 72 10.99 17.81 -3.66
CA ARG A 72 12.09 17.81 -4.63
C ARG A 72 11.79 18.68 -5.87
N ASP A 73 10.77 19.55 -5.78
CA ASP A 73 10.28 20.39 -6.88
C ASP A 73 9.99 19.60 -8.17
N TYR A 74 9.58 18.34 -8.03
CA TYR A 74 9.42 17.41 -9.16
C TYR A 74 8.25 17.76 -10.08
N PHE A 75 7.25 18.45 -9.53
CA PHE A 75 6.05 18.86 -10.26
C PHE A 75 6.29 20.18 -10.98
N ASN A 76 6.05 20.21 -12.29
CA ASN A 76 6.10 21.45 -13.06
C ASN A 76 4.82 22.27 -12.84
N THR A 77 4.87 23.58 -13.15
CA THR A 77 3.69 24.46 -13.11
C THR A 77 2.55 23.98 -13.99
N SER A 78 2.84 23.29 -15.10
CA SER A 78 1.84 22.64 -15.96
C SER A 78 1.13 21.48 -15.26
N ASP A 79 1.85 20.70 -14.45
CA ASP A 79 1.31 19.55 -13.72
C ASP A 79 0.36 20.05 -12.63
N LEU A 80 0.81 21.04 -11.87
CA LEU A 80 0.03 21.72 -10.83
C LEU A 80 -1.20 22.45 -11.39
N ALA A 81 -1.07 23.13 -12.53
CA ALA A 81 -2.20 23.80 -13.19
C ALA A 81 -3.29 22.80 -13.63
N GLY A 82 -2.88 21.63 -14.14
CA GLY A 82 -3.78 20.52 -14.45
C GLY A 82 -4.57 20.05 -13.22
N PHE A 83 -3.89 19.86 -12.08
CA PHE A 83 -4.53 19.48 -10.82
C PHE A 83 -5.52 20.55 -10.30
N VAL A 84 -5.12 21.83 -10.32
CA VAL A 84 -5.95 22.95 -9.83
C VAL A 84 -7.22 23.13 -10.68
N TRP A 85 -7.08 23.12 -12.01
CA TRP A 85 -8.21 23.21 -12.93
C TRP A 85 -9.24 22.10 -12.69
N GLN A 86 -8.77 20.90 -12.37
CA GLN A 86 -9.62 19.74 -12.14
C GLN A 86 -10.31 19.79 -10.78
N GLN A 87 -9.63 20.23 -9.72
CA GLN A 87 -10.24 20.42 -8.41
C GLN A 87 -11.36 21.47 -8.46
N LEU A 88 -11.18 22.52 -9.28
CA LEU A 88 -12.23 23.50 -9.58
C LEU A 88 -13.39 22.86 -10.36
N LYS A 89 -13.11 22.06 -11.39
CA LYS A 89 -14.13 21.33 -12.16
C LYS A 89 -14.93 20.36 -11.28
N PHE A 90 -14.29 19.67 -10.34
CA PHE A 90 -14.94 18.74 -9.41
C PHE A 90 -15.85 19.47 -8.41
N ARG A 91 -15.37 20.60 -7.87
CA ARG A 91 -16.12 21.47 -6.95
C ARG A 91 -17.35 22.10 -7.61
N VAL A 92 -17.30 22.37 -8.92
CA VAL A 92 -18.42 22.91 -9.71
C VAL A 92 -19.33 21.80 -10.26
N GLY A 93 -18.82 20.58 -10.45
CA GLY A 93 -19.50 19.47 -11.12
C GLY A 93 -20.33 18.53 -10.23
N GLY A 94 -20.09 18.48 -8.91
CA GLY A 94 -21.01 17.99 -7.87
C GLY A 94 -21.69 16.62 -8.01
N ARG A 95 -21.28 15.74 -8.94
CA ARG A 95 -21.84 14.39 -9.11
C ARG A 95 -20.73 13.38 -9.34
N GLU A 96 -20.69 12.36 -8.47
CA GLU A 96 -19.87 11.15 -8.64
C GLU A 96 -20.36 10.37 -9.86
N ASP A 97 -19.82 10.69 -11.03
CA ASP A 97 -19.99 9.95 -12.28
C ASP A 97 -18.84 8.92 -12.40
N PRO A 98 -19.08 7.66 -12.81
CA PRO A 98 -18.02 6.73 -13.22
C PRO A 98 -16.95 7.33 -14.16
N GLN A 99 -17.28 8.34 -14.98
CA GLN A 99 -16.30 9.06 -15.81
C GLN A 99 -15.32 9.92 -15.00
N SER A 100 -15.72 10.39 -13.81
CA SER A 100 -14.86 11.16 -12.91
C SER A 100 -13.71 10.31 -12.35
N VAL A 101 -13.95 9.01 -12.15
CA VAL A 101 -12.94 8.06 -11.66
C VAL A 101 -11.92 7.74 -12.76
N LYS A 102 -12.35 7.53 -14.01
CA LYS A 102 -11.44 7.31 -15.15
C LYS A 102 -10.58 8.55 -15.45
N ALA A 103 -11.19 9.73 -15.44
CA ALA A 103 -10.47 10.99 -15.62
C ALA A 103 -9.47 11.26 -14.47
N MET A 104 -9.78 10.84 -13.24
CA MET A 104 -8.88 10.94 -12.09
C MET A 104 -7.74 9.91 -12.17
N ARG A 105 -7.99 8.72 -12.75
CA ARG A 105 -6.97 7.68 -13.03
C ARG A 105 -6.00 8.10 -14.13
N GLU A 106 -6.49 8.55 -15.27
CA GLU A 106 -5.66 9.02 -16.39
C GLU A 106 -4.85 10.26 -16.00
N GLN A 107 -5.42 11.15 -15.18
CA GLN A 107 -4.70 12.33 -14.68
C GLN A 107 -3.66 12.00 -13.60
N ALA A 108 -3.91 11.02 -12.73
CA ALA A 108 -2.89 10.57 -11.78
C ALA A 108 -1.65 10.00 -12.49
N LEU A 109 -1.75 9.61 -13.76
CA LEU A 109 -0.65 9.07 -14.55
C LEU A 109 -0.05 10.11 -15.51
N SER A 110 -0.72 11.23 -15.74
CA SER A 110 -0.22 12.24 -16.67
C SER A 110 1.05 12.93 -16.17
N PHE A 111 1.31 12.97 -14.85
CA PHE A 111 2.53 13.58 -14.32
C PHE A 111 3.78 12.72 -14.53
N VAL A 112 3.62 11.39 -14.69
CA VAL A 112 4.73 10.47 -15.01
C VAL A 112 4.92 10.30 -16.51
N ALA A 113 3.96 10.71 -17.35
CA ALA A 113 4.04 10.59 -18.79
C ALA A 113 5.29 11.31 -19.34
N GLY A 114 6.05 10.62 -20.20
CA GLY A 114 7.30 11.13 -20.77
C GLY A 114 8.50 11.08 -19.83
N ARG A 115 8.35 10.57 -18.59
CA ARG A 115 9.44 10.42 -17.63
C ARG A 115 10.01 9.01 -17.63
N SER A 116 11.28 8.88 -17.26
CA SER A 116 11.93 7.57 -17.27
C SER A 116 11.52 6.73 -16.07
N VAL A 117 11.33 5.42 -16.29
CA VAL A 117 11.02 4.46 -15.22
C VAL A 117 12.12 4.47 -14.16
N ALA A 118 13.38 4.50 -14.59
CA ALA A 118 14.55 4.47 -13.70
C ALA A 118 14.62 5.69 -12.77
N GLU A 119 14.28 6.89 -13.25
CA GLU A 119 14.24 8.10 -12.45
C GLU A 119 13.20 8.01 -11.33
N LEU A 120 11.97 7.58 -11.65
CA LEU A 120 10.91 7.42 -10.65
C LEU A 120 11.26 6.33 -9.62
N VAL A 121 11.94 5.25 -10.06
CA VAL A 121 12.44 4.21 -9.16
C VAL A 121 13.48 4.77 -8.19
N SER A 122 14.48 5.50 -8.70
CA SER A 122 15.51 6.12 -7.85
C SER A 122 14.90 7.09 -6.82
N LEU A 123 13.96 7.93 -7.25
CA LEU A 123 13.22 8.81 -6.33
C LEU A 123 12.39 8.01 -5.32
N GLY A 124 11.78 6.90 -5.74
CA GLY A 124 11.03 6.00 -4.87
C GLY A 124 11.89 5.40 -3.77
N GLU A 125 13.13 5.02 -4.08
CA GLU A 125 14.09 4.48 -3.11
C GLU A 125 14.43 5.53 -2.04
N GLU A 126 14.80 6.74 -2.45
CA GLU A 126 15.11 7.83 -1.51
C GLU A 126 13.89 8.20 -0.64
N ILE A 127 12.73 8.35 -1.26
CA ILE A 127 11.50 8.74 -0.56
C ILE A 127 11.06 7.64 0.42
N TYR A 128 11.30 6.37 0.09
CA TYR A 128 11.03 5.28 1.01
C TYR A 128 11.89 5.44 2.29
N ASP A 129 13.19 5.60 2.12
CA ASP A 129 14.16 5.68 3.22
C ASP A 129 13.91 6.92 4.09
N GLU A 130 13.46 8.04 3.50
CA GLU A 130 13.17 9.27 4.24
C GLU A 130 11.79 9.32 4.91
N LEU A 131 10.74 8.79 4.25
CA LEU A 131 9.36 9.08 4.63
C LEU A 131 8.51 7.87 4.97
N MET A 132 8.89 6.67 4.49
CA MET A 132 8.04 5.48 4.57
C MET A 132 8.53 4.45 5.59
N VAL A 133 9.84 4.34 5.83
CA VAL A 133 10.41 3.32 6.74
C VAL A 133 9.81 3.37 8.15
N ASP A 134 9.62 4.56 8.72
CA ASP A 134 9.01 4.77 10.06
C ASP A 134 7.48 4.62 10.06
N ARG A 135 6.90 4.27 8.91
CA ARG A 135 5.45 4.10 8.74
C ARG A 135 5.01 2.65 8.72
N ILE A 136 5.92 1.68 8.83
CA ILE A 136 5.56 0.27 8.84
C ILE A 136 4.89 -0.12 10.17
N TRP A 137 3.80 -0.88 10.09
CA TRP A 137 3.18 -1.47 11.27
C TRP A 137 4.03 -2.64 11.75
N THR A 138 4.69 -2.50 12.90
CA THR A 138 5.50 -3.57 13.52
C THR A 138 4.69 -4.85 13.71
N GLY A 139 3.40 -4.74 14.05
CA GLY A 139 2.50 -5.88 14.14
C GLY A 139 2.27 -6.61 12.82
N THR A 140 2.13 -5.88 11.71
CA THR A 140 1.97 -6.48 10.37
C THR A 140 3.30 -7.04 9.86
N GLN A 141 4.42 -6.37 10.11
CA GLN A 141 5.75 -6.87 9.81
C GLN A 141 6.03 -8.20 10.54
N ALA A 142 5.62 -8.32 11.81
CA ALA A 142 5.75 -9.57 12.55
C ALA A 142 4.87 -10.70 11.97
N LEU A 143 3.73 -10.39 11.36
CA LEU A 143 2.93 -11.39 10.64
C LEU A 143 3.64 -11.85 9.37
N ALA A 144 4.24 -10.94 8.60
CA ALA A 144 5.04 -11.28 7.43
C ALA A 144 6.24 -12.17 7.82
N GLN A 145 6.95 -11.83 8.90
CA GLN A 145 8.09 -12.62 9.37
C GLN A 145 7.69 -14.06 9.72
N LYS A 146 6.53 -14.29 10.34
CA LYS A 146 6.04 -15.65 10.62
C LYS A 146 5.85 -16.50 9.37
N HIS A 147 5.47 -15.89 8.25
CA HIS A 147 5.35 -16.61 6.97
C HIS A 147 6.73 -16.91 6.38
N ILE A 148 7.67 -15.96 6.46
CA ILE A 148 9.06 -16.16 6.05
C ILE A 148 9.71 -17.29 6.86
N ASP A 149 9.56 -17.27 8.19
CA ASP A 149 10.08 -18.30 9.10
C ASP A 149 9.46 -19.69 8.84
N ALA A 150 8.25 -19.72 8.27
CA ALA A 150 7.58 -20.95 7.83
C ALA A 150 7.97 -21.39 6.41
N GLY A 151 8.96 -20.73 5.78
CA GLY A 151 9.41 -21.03 4.43
C GLY A 151 8.40 -20.67 3.33
N GLN A 152 7.45 -19.78 3.62
CA GLN A 152 6.41 -19.36 2.69
C GLN A 152 6.80 -18.08 1.95
N ARG A 153 6.30 -17.93 0.72
CA ARG A 153 6.49 -16.69 -0.04
C ARG A 153 5.60 -15.58 0.52
N VAL A 154 6.12 -14.35 0.57
CA VAL A 154 5.39 -13.18 1.06
C VAL A 154 5.34 -12.10 -0.01
N TRP A 155 4.12 -11.71 -0.39
CA TRP A 155 3.86 -10.77 -1.47
C TRP A 155 3.05 -9.57 -0.99
N LEU A 156 3.41 -8.38 -1.44
CA LEU A 156 2.54 -7.20 -1.34
C LEU A 156 1.51 -7.20 -2.47
N VAL A 157 0.31 -6.65 -2.21
CA VAL A 157 -0.77 -6.51 -3.20
C VAL A 157 -1.45 -5.15 -3.06
N THR A 158 -1.14 -4.19 -3.94
CA THR A 158 -1.52 -2.79 -3.77
C THR A 158 -1.97 -2.11 -5.07
N ALA A 159 -2.78 -1.06 -4.95
CA ALA A 159 -3.14 -0.20 -6.07
C ALA A 159 -2.02 0.81 -6.42
N THR A 160 -0.99 0.93 -5.59
CA THR A 160 0.22 1.71 -5.84
C THR A 160 1.00 1.14 -7.05
N PRO A 161 1.74 1.96 -7.83
CA PRO A 161 2.59 1.49 -8.90
C PRO A 161 3.51 0.34 -8.47
N VAL A 162 3.66 -0.64 -9.35
CA VAL A 162 4.41 -1.87 -9.04
C VAL A 162 5.87 -1.58 -8.66
N GLU A 163 6.49 -0.57 -9.26
CA GLU A 163 7.86 -0.15 -8.96
C GLU A 163 8.03 0.24 -7.49
N LEU A 164 7.14 1.10 -6.98
CA LEU A 164 7.16 1.54 -5.59
C LEU A 164 6.80 0.38 -4.65
N ALA A 165 5.85 -0.46 -5.03
CA ALA A 165 5.51 -1.65 -4.25
C ALA A 165 6.71 -2.62 -4.14
N GLN A 166 7.48 -2.78 -5.21
CA GLN A 166 8.69 -3.60 -5.25
C GLN A 166 9.82 -3.04 -4.38
N ILE A 167 9.98 -1.71 -4.33
CA ILE A 167 10.91 -1.04 -3.41
C ILE A 167 10.56 -1.40 -1.96
N ILE A 168 9.28 -1.24 -1.59
CA ILE A 168 8.79 -1.59 -0.24
C ILE A 168 9.04 -3.08 0.06
N ALA A 169 8.71 -3.98 -0.88
CA ALA A 169 8.91 -5.41 -0.69
C ALA A 169 10.39 -5.77 -0.46
N ARG A 170 11.30 -5.24 -1.29
CA ARG A 170 12.75 -5.47 -1.12
C ARG A 170 13.26 -4.96 0.21
N ARG A 171 12.90 -3.73 0.60
CA ARG A 171 13.33 -3.12 1.86
C ARG A 171 12.80 -3.86 3.10
N LEU A 172 11.68 -4.57 2.96
CA LEU A 172 11.11 -5.42 4.00
C LEU A 172 11.58 -6.88 3.95
N GLY A 173 12.44 -7.26 2.99
CA GLY A 173 12.90 -8.64 2.83
C GLY A 173 11.79 -9.62 2.39
N LEU A 174 10.79 -9.14 1.65
CA LEU A 174 9.68 -9.95 1.14
C LEU A 174 10.02 -10.53 -0.25
N THR A 175 9.22 -11.50 -0.71
CA THR A 175 9.42 -12.16 -2.02
C THR A 175 9.22 -11.19 -3.19
N GLY A 176 8.23 -10.30 -3.10
CA GLY A 176 7.97 -9.31 -4.14
C GLY A 176 6.64 -8.59 -3.95
N ALA A 177 6.18 -7.89 -5.00
CA ALA A 177 4.94 -7.12 -4.96
C ALA A 177 4.13 -7.18 -6.26
N LEU A 178 2.82 -7.26 -6.10
CA LEU A 178 1.80 -7.01 -7.10
C LEU A 178 1.34 -5.56 -6.95
N GLY A 179 1.51 -4.75 -8.00
CA GLY A 179 1.08 -3.35 -8.04
C GLY A 179 0.32 -3.00 -9.32
N THR A 180 -0.17 -1.77 -9.40
CA THR A 180 -0.68 -1.19 -10.65
C THR A 180 0.46 -1.07 -11.66
N VAL A 181 0.20 -1.46 -12.91
CA VAL A 181 1.20 -1.38 -13.99
C VAL A 181 0.90 -0.19 -14.88
N ALA A 182 1.79 0.81 -14.87
CA ALA A 182 1.80 1.87 -15.87
C ALA A 182 2.48 1.36 -17.14
N GLU A 183 1.93 1.68 -18.30
CA GLU A 183 2.51 1.32 -19.57
C GLU A 183 3.78 2.16 -19.83
N SER A 184 4.84 1.49 -20.27
CA SER A 184 6.09 2.12 -20.67
C SER A 184 6.57 1.58 -22.01
N GLN A 185 7.17 2.45 -22.83
CA GLN A 185 7.86 2.09 -24.07
C GLN A 185 9.29 2.62 -23.98
N ASP A 186 10.27 1.79 -24.30
CA ASP A 186 11.70 2.13 -24.23
C ASP A 186 12.10 2.74 -22.86
N SER A 187 11.55 2.16 -21.78
CA SER A 187 11.75 2.60 -20.39
C SER A 187 11.23 4.02 -20.07
N ILE A 188 10.33 4.55 -20.90
CA ILE A 188 9.63 5.83 -20.68
C ILE A 188 8.14 5.57 -20.49
N TYR A 189 7.53 6.17 -19.46
CA TYR A 189 6.09 6.03 -19.23
C TYR A 189 5.26 6.71 -20.32
N THR A 190 4.23 6.02 -20.81
CA THR A 190 3.31 6.55 -21.81
C THR A 190 2.17 7.39 -21.21
N GLY A 191 2.02 7.35 -19.88
CA GLY A 191 0.90 7.96 -19.15
C GLY A 191 -0.38 7.11 -19.15
N ARG A 192 -0.34 5.87 -19.64
CA ARG A 192 -1.47 4.92 -19.63
C ARG A 192 -1.25 3.79 -18.63
N LEU A 193 -2.32 3.05 -18.32
CA LEU A 193 -2.25 1.79 -17.58
C LEU A 193 -2.25 0.59 -18.53
N VAL A 194 -1.63 -0.50 -18.10
CA VAL A 194 -1.90 -1.83 -18.64
C VAL A 194 -3.12 -2.39 -17.90
N GLY A 195 -4.27 -2.45 -18.57
CA GLY A 195 -5.55 -2.80 -17.94
C GLY A 195 -6.14 -1.66 -17.11
N ASP A 196 -6.26 -1.84 -15.80
CA ASP A 196 -6.82 -0.88 -14.82
C ASP A 196 -5.98 -0.88 -13.53
N LEU A 197 -6.32 -0.01 -12.59
CA LEU A 197 -5.72 -0.01 -11.26
C LEU A 197 -5.85 -1.39 -10.59
N LEU A 198 -4.82 -1.81 -9.86
CA LEU A 198 -4.85 -3.04 -9.08
C LEU A 198 -5.68 -2.87 -7.79
N HIS A 199 -6.99 -2.74 -7.96
CA HIS A 199 -7.95 -2.48 -6.90
C HIS A 199 -9.14 -3.45 -6.97
N GLY A 200 -9.68 -3.83 -5.82
CA GLY A 200 -10.84 -4.70 -5.71
C GLY A 200 -10.70 -6.03 -6.43
N LYS A 201 -11.56 -6.28 -7.44
CA LYS A 201 -11.52 -7.52 -8.24
C LYS A 201 -10.16 -7.75 -8.92
N ALA A 202 -9.45 -6.69 -9.32
CA ALA A 202 -8.15 -6.83 -9.98
C ALA A 202 -7.10 -7.43 -9.03
N LYS A 203 -7.11 -7.09 -7.73
CA LYS A 203 -6.24 -7.74 -6.73
C LYS A 203 -6.50 -9.25 -6.64
N ALA A 204 -7.78 -9.65 -6.64
CA ALA A 204 -8.14 -11.07 -6.63
C ALA A 204 -7.65 -11.79 -7.89
N GLN A 205 -7.71 -11.14 -9.07
CA GLN A 205 -7.17 -11.70 -10.31
C GLN A 205 -5.64 -11.79 -10.28
N ALA A 206 -4.93 -10.77 -9.79
CA ALA A 206 -3.48 -10.82 -9.62
C ALA A 206 -3.04 -11.97 -8.70
N VAL A 207 -3.70 -12.15 -7.56
CA VAL A 207 -3.39 -13.26 -6.64
C VAL A 207 -3.62 -14.62 -7.32
N ARG A 208 -4.70 -14.78 -8.10
CA ARG A 208 -4.96 -16.01 -8.86
C ARG A 208 -3.92 -16.24 -9.96
N ALA A 209 -3.58 -15.21 -10.72
CA ALA A 209 -2.60 -15.27 -11.79
C ALA A 209 -1.21 -15.62 -11.25
N LEU A 210 -0.79 -14.96 -10.17
CA LEU A 210 0.46 -15.28 -9.49
C LEU A 210 0.44 -16.73 -8.98
N ALA A 211 -0.64 -17.14 -8.31
CA ALA A 211 -0.75 -18.50 -7.79
C ALA A 211 -0.65 -19.57 -8.87
N ALA A 212 -1.24 -19.34 -10.05
CA ALA A 212 -1.13 -20.25 -11.19
C ALA A 212 0.32 -20.37 -11.70
N LYS A 213 1.05 -19.25 -11.81
CA LYS A 213 2.44 -19.21 -12.30
C LYS A 213 3.43 -19.81 -11.31
N GLU A 214 3.19 -19.56 -10.03
CA GLU A 214 4.08 -19.92 -8.94
C GLU A 214 3.77 -21.30 -8.33
N GLY A 215 2.69 -21.97 -8.76
CA GLY A 215 2.26 -23.27 -8.22
C GLY A 215 1.67 -23.21 -6.81
N LEU A 216 1.07 -22.08 -6.43
CA LEU A 216 0.49 -21.89 -5.10
C LEU A 216 -0.89 -22.53 -4.96
N ASN A 217 -1.10 -23.24 -3.86
CA ASN A 217 -2.41 -23.66 -3.42
C ASN A 217 -3.06 -22.55 -2.59
N LEU A 218 -3.99 -21.80 -3.21
CA LEU A 218 -4.67 -20.69 -2.54
C LEU A 218 -5.39 -21.09 -1.25
N ARG A 219 -5.84 -22.35 -1.09
CA ARG A 219 -6.44 -22.83 0.17
C ARG A 219 -5.46 -22.92 1.33
N ARG A 220 -4.16 -22.93 1.05
CA ARG A 220 -3.08 -22.87 2.05
C ARG A 220 -2.55 -21.45 2.24
N CYS A 221 -2.95 -20.52 1.38
CA CYS A 221 -2.48 -19.15 1.43
C CYS A 221 -3.26 -18.31 2.45
N THR A 222 -2.62 -17.21 2.87
CA THR A 222 -3.21 -16.22 3.78
C THR A 222 -3.25 -14.86 3.10
N ALA A 223 -4.30 -14.07 3.33
CA ALA A 223 -4.37 -12.69 2.86
C ALA A 223 -4.77 -11.72 3.97
N TYR A 224 -4.15 -10.54 3.96
CA TYR A 224 -4.27 -9.49 4.96
C TYR A 224 -4.69 -8.17 4.31
N SER A 225 -5.71 -7.50 4.83
CA SER A 225 -6.12 -6.16 4.37
C SER A 225 -6.94 -5.42 5.44
N ASP A 226 -7.00 -4.09 5.32
CA ASP A 226 -7.83 -3.21 6.14
C ASP A 226 -9.16 -2.81 5.45
N SER A 227 -9.27 -2.96 4.13
CA SER A 227 -10.37 -2.37 3.37
C SER A 227 -11.43 -3.36 2.91
N ALA A 228 -12.69 -2.93 2.95
CA ALA A 228 -13.81 -3.69 2.38
C ALA A 228 -13.65 -3.92 0.86
N ASN A 229 -12.89 -3.06 0.19
CA ASN A 229 -12.59 -3.20 -1.23
C ASN A 229 -11.83 -4.50 -1.54
N ASP A 230 -11.06 -5.02 -0.58
CA ASP A 230 -10.23 -6.20 -0.75
C ASP A 230 -10.95 -7.50 -0.37
N VAL A 231 -12.24 -7.44 -0.02
CA VAL A 231 -13.07 -8.64 0.20
C VAL A 231 -12.96 -9.65 -0.95
N PRO A 232 -12.94 -9.27 -2.24
CA PRO A 232 -12.69 -10.22 -3.33
C PRO A 232 -11.37 -10.96 -3.18
N MET A 233 -10.26 -10.27 -2.87
CA MET A 233 -8.94 -10.88 -2.65
C MET A 233 -8.94 -11.79 -1.42
N LEU A 234 -9.46 -11.32 -0.30
CA LEU A 234 -9.59 -12.11 0.92
C LEU A 234 -10.45 -13.37 0.73
N SER A 235 -11.39 -13.34 -0.23
CA SER A 235 -12.27 -14.49 -0.52
C SER A 235 -11.63 -15.57 -1.38
N VAL A 236 -10.48 -15.35 -2.01
CA VAL A 236 -9.85 -16.36 -2.89
C VAL A 236 -8.89 -17.29 -2.16
N VAL A 237 -8.44 -16.90 -0.96
CA VAL A 237 -7.47 -17.64 -0.14
C VAL A 237 -8.15 -18.48 0.94
N GLY A 238 -7.41 -19.43 1.53
CA GLY A 238 -7.91 -20.27 2.62
C GLY A 238 -8.02 -19.53 3.96
N ASN A 239 -7.11 -18.60 4.23
CA ASN A 239 -7.08 -17.84 5.48
C ASN A 239 -7.16 -16.34 5.20
N ALA A 240 -8.22 -15.69 5.69
CA ALA A 240 -8.41 -14.25 5.55
C ALA A 240 -8.30 -13.57 6.92
N VAL A 241 -7.50 -12.50 6.97
CA VAL A 241 -7.25 -11.74 8.20
C VAL A 241 -7.50 -10.25 7.93
N ALA A 242 -8.43 -9.68 8.67
CA ALA A 242 -8.72 -8.26 8.63
C ALA A 242 -7.78 -7.50 9.58
N VAL A 243 -6.87 -6.70 9.03
CA VAL A 243 -5.86 -5.95 9.77
C VAL A 243 -6.27 -4.48 9.81
N ASN A 244 -6.35 -3.87 10.99
CA ASN A 244 -6.79 -2.48 11.18
C ASN A 244 -8.11 -2.13 10.45
N PRO A 245 -9.12 -3.01 10.39
CA PRO A 245 -10.15 -2.90 9.37
C PRO A 245 -11.00 -1.64 9.48
N ASP A 246 -11.44 -1.15 8.31
CA ASP A 246 -12.55 -0.23 8.15
C ASP A 246 -13.87 -0.85 8.65
N SER A 247 -14.95 -0.07 8.70
CA SER A 247 -16.24 -0.56 9.21
C SER A 247 -16.83 -1.67 8.36
N GLY A 248 -16.69 -1.60 7.03
CA GLY A 248 -17.27 -2.57 6.09
C GLY A 248 -16.54 -3.91 6.12
N LEU A 249 -15.20 -3.88 6.19
CA LEU A 249 -14.39 -5.08 6.34
C LEU A 249 -14.58 -5.69 7.73
N ARG A 250 -14.68 -4.88 8.78
CA ARG A 250 -14.95 -5.37 10.13
C ARG A 250 -16.28 -6.11 10.21
N GLU A 251 -17.33 -5.56 9.62
CA GLU A 251 -18.63 -6.24 9.56
C GLU A 251 -18.53 -7.56 8.77
N THR A 252 -17.85 -7.53 7.62
CA THR A 252 -17.64 -8.72 6.79
C THR A 252 -16.84 -9.80 7.52
N ALA A 253 -15.78 -9.43 8.23
CA ALA A 253 -14.98 -10.33 9.03
C ALA A 253 -15.81 -10.99 10.14
N ARG A 254 -16.67 -10.22 10.84
CA ARG A 254 -17.61 -10.77 11.83
C ARG A 254 -18.59 -11.77 11.20
N ARG A 255 -19.18 -11.44 10.05
CA ARG A 255 -20.13 -12.34 9.37
C ARG A 255 -19.48 -13.63 8.85
N ARG A 256 -18.21 -13.56 8.43
CA ARG A 256 -17.48 -14.69 7.82
C ARG A 256 -16.57 -15.44 8.78
N GLY A 257 -16.48 -15.00 10.04
CA GLY A 257 -15.56 -15.58 11.03
C GLY A 257 -14.09 -15.34 10.70
N TRP A 258 -13.76 -14.29 9.96
CA TRP A 258 -12.36 -13.94 9.66
C TRP A 258 -11.69 -13.34 10.89
N GLU A 259 -10.40 -13.66 11.05
CA GLU A 259 -9.60 -13.12 12.14
C GLU A 259 -9.48 -11.60 12.02
N VAL A 260 -9.51 -10.89 13.15
CA VAL A 260 -9.34 -9.44 13.19
C VAL A 260 -8.12 -9.10 14.06
N ARG A 261 -7.18 -8.34 13.49
CA ARG A 261 -6.01 -7.78 14.19
C ARG A 261 -6.07 -6.26 14.13
N ASP A 262 -6.04 -5.57 15.27
CA ASP A 262 -6.06 -4.10 15.30
C ASP A 262 -4.83 -3.57 16.04
N PHE A 263 -3.85 -3.07 15.29
CA PHE A 263 -2.58 -2.56 15.81
C PHE A 263 -2.65 -1.07 16.20
N ARG A 264 -3.76 -0.39 15.88
CA ARG A 264 -3.97 1.02 16.25
C ARG A 264 -4.17 1.20 17.76
N THR A 265 -4.72 0.19 18.43
CA THR A 265 -5.06 0.20 19.85
C THR A 265 -3.83 0.19 20.76
N GLY A 266 -2.82 -0.64 20.44
CA GLY A 266 -1.56 -0.72 21.19
C GLY A 266 -0.80 0.61 21.20
N ARG A 267 -0.84 1.37 20.09
CA ARG A 267 -0.19 2.69 19.98
C ARG A 267 -0.92 3.77 20.78
N LYS A 268 -2.26 3.70 20.86
CA LYS A 268 -3.05 4.60 21.74
C LYS A 268 -2.73 4.33 23.21
N ALA A 269 -2.66 3.06 23.60
CA ALA A 269 -2.28 2.67 24.96
C ALA A 269 -0.85 3.10 25.31
N ALA A 270 0.12 2.94 24.39
CA ALA A 270 1.49 3.41 24.58
C ALA A 270 1.58 4.94 24.73
N LYS A 271 0.83 5.73 23.93
CA LYS A 271 0.79 7.20 24.07
C LYS A 271 0.18 7.67 25.39
N ILE A 272 -0.81 6.94 25.92
CA ILE A 272 -1.45 7.24 27.21
C ILE A 272 -0.57 6.74 28.36
N GLY A 273 0.20 5.67 28.13
CA GLY A 273 1.05 4.99 29.11
C GLY A 273 2.50 5.47 29.16
N VAL A 274 2.93 6.47 28.36
CA VAL A 274 4.16 7.21 28.64
C VAL A 274 3.90 7.97 29.95
N PRO A 275 4.49 7.56 31.08
CA PRO A 275 4.28 8.30 32.30
C PRO A 275 4.89 9.69 32.11
N SER A 276 4.18 10.69 32.59
CA SER A 276 4.54 12.11 32.66
C SER A 276 5.77 12.36 33.54
N VAL A 277 6.85 11.57 33.39
CA VAL A 277 8.10 11.71 34.14
C VAL A 277 8.79 13.02 33.78
N LEU A 278 8.57 13.54 32.56
CA LEU A 278 8.97 14.91 32.19
C LEU A 278 8.15 15.99 32.92
N GLY A 279 6.91 15.72 33.29
CA GLY A 279 6.07 16.66 34.05
C GLY A 279 6.36 16.68 35.55
N ALA A 280 6.66 15.50 36.13
CA ALA A 280 6.99 15.39 37.56
C ALA A 280 8.38 15.98 37.88
N GLY A 281 9.37 15.80 37.00
CA GLY A 281 10.72 16.35 37.19
C GLY A 281 10.76 17.88 37.14
N ALA A 282 9.96 18.51 36.27
CA ALA A 282 9.88 19.96 36.15
C ALA A 282 9.26 20.64 37.40
N LEU A 283 8.25 20.01 38.00
CA LEU A 283 7.62 20.51 39.22
C LEU A 283 8.54 20.36 40.45
N ALA A 284 9.26 19.24 40.57
CA ALA A 284 10.22 19.05 41.66
C ALA A 284 11.41 20.04 41.58
N GLY A 285 11.92 20.30 40.38
CA GLY A 285 13.01 21.26 40.16
C GLY A 285 12.63 22.71 40.49
N ALA A 286 11.41 23.14 40.13
CA ALA A 286 10.93 24.50 40.40
C ALA A 286 10.75 24.77 41.91
N VAL A 287 10.28 23.79 42.68
CA VAL A 287 10.11 23.92 44.14
C VAL A 287 11.47 24.01 44.84
N ALA A 288 12.46 23.22 44.42
CA ALA A 288 13.80 23.26 44.99
C ALA A 288 14.51 24.61 44.75
N VAL A 289 14.39 25.17 43.53
CA VAL A 289 14.96 26.48 43.19
C VAL A 289 14.26 27.60 43.95
N GLY A 290 12.93 27.55 44.09
CA GLY A 290 12.16 28.55 44.86
C GLY A 290 12.50 28.55 46.35
N MET A 291 12.72 27.37 46.95
CA MET A 291 13.15 27.26 48.35
C MET A 291 14.58 27.74 48.57
N ALA A 292 15.50 27.47 47.64
CA ALA A 292 16.88 27.95 47.71
C ALA A 292 16.98 29.47 47.56
N TYR A 293 16.15 30.08 46.72
CA TYR A 293 16.10 31.53 46.54
C TYR A 293 15.59 32.25 47.81
N ARG A 294 14.55 31.72 48.47
CA ARG A 294 14.03 32.29 49.73
C ARG A 294 15.01 32.24 50.90
N ARG A 295 15.89 31.24 50.96
CA ARG A 295 16.91 31.13 52.02
C ARG A 295 18.10 32.07 51.87
N ARG A 296 18.29 32.68 50.69
CA ARG A 296 19.39 33.64 50.44
C ARG A 296 18.99 35.10 50.64
N HIS A 297 17.71 35.37 50.84
CA HIS A 297 17.14 36.72 50.97
C HIS A 297 16.32 36.93 52.26
N ALA A 298 16.52 36.06 53.26
CA ALA A 298 16.06 36.20 54.63
C ALA A 298 17.28 36.14 55.55
#